data_AF-A0A328A6N8-F1
#
_entry.id   AF-A0A328A6N8-F1
#
_cell.length_a   1.000
_cell.length_b   1.000
_cell.length_c   1.000
_cell.angle_alpha   90.00
_cell.angle_beta   90.00
_cell.angle_gamma   90.00
#
_symmetry.space_group_name_H-M   'P 1'
#
loop_
_entity.id
_entity.type
_entity.pdbx_description
1 polymer ?
#
loop_
_entity_poly.entity_id
_entity_poly.type
_entity_poly.pdbx_seq_one_letter_code
_entity_poly.pdbx_strand_id
1 'polypeptide(L)' 'MKAFTKGLIVIIMLSLIMIISLVATKRYFNQQEIDALVEGAEARGVDYEVIITNELTKAYKFEAKSS' A
#
# COMPACT_ATOMS: atom_id res chain seq x y z
N MET A 1 37.22 1.98 14.66
CA MET A 1 36.63 1.32 13.47
C MET A 1 35.54 0.29 13.79
N LYS A 2 35.78 -0.76 14.58
CA LYS A 2 34.77 -1.83 14.81
C LYS A 2 33.43 -1.37 15.40
N ALA A 3 33.43 -0.42 16.33
CA ALA A 3 32.18 0.10 16.93
C ALA A 3 31.33 0.90 15.94
N PHE A 4 31.97 1.68 15.06
CA PHE A 4 31.30 2.44 14.01
C PHE A 4 30.62 1.50 13.00
N THR A 5 31.30 0.43 12.58
CA THR A 5 30.72 -0.58 11.68
C THR A 5 29.52 -1.28 12.31
N LYS A 6 29.56 -1.60 13.61
CA LYS A 6 28.41 -2.19 14.32
C LYS A 6 27.22 -1.24 14.39
N GLY A 7 27.46 0.04 14.70
CA GLY A 7 26.41 1.06 14.69
C GLY A 7 25.77 1.22 13.31
N LEU A 8 26.58 1.23 12.26
CA LEU A 8 26.11 1.30 10.88
C LEU A 8 25.20 0.11 10.50
N ILE A 9 25.58 -1.12 10.90
CA ILE A 9 24.77 -2.32 10.64
C ILE A 9 23.39 -2.20 11.32
N VAL A 10 23.35 -1.73 12.57
CA VAL A 10 22.08 -1.56 13.29
C VAL A 10 21.19 -0.54 12.60
N ILE A 11 21.75 0.60 12.17
CA ILE A 11 21.00 1.63 11.45
C ILE A 11 20.40 1.05 10.15
N ILE A 12 21.20 0.34 9.36
CA ILE A 12 20.73 -0.29 8.12
C ILE A 12 19.58 -1.27 8.40
N MET A 13 19.71 -2.12 9.42
CA MET A 13 18.67 -3.08 9.79
C MET A 13 17.38 -2.37 10.21
N LEU A 14 17.46 -1.33 11.03
CA LEU A 14 16.30 -0.55 11.45
C LEU A 14 15.64 0.18 10.27
N SER A 15 16.44 0.73 9.34
CA SER A 15 15.91 1.35 8.12
C SER A 15 15.19 0.33 7.24
N LEU A 16 15.72 -0.89 7.08
CA LEU A 16 15.06 -1.94 6.31
C LEU A 16 13.71 -2.34 6.94
N ILE A 17 13.69 -2.53 8.26
CA ILE A 17 12.45 -2.81 9.01
C ILE A 17 11.43 -1.69 8.79
N MET A 18 11.86 -0.43 8.91
CA MET A 18 10.99 0.72 8.69
C MET A 18 10.40 0.74 7.28
N ILE A 19 11.21 0.47 6.25
CA ILE A 19 10.76 0.42 4.86
C ILE A 19 9.72 -0.68 4.66
N ILE A 20 9.99 -1.89 5.17
CA ILE A 20 9.04 -3.01 5.08
C ILE A 20 7.72 -2.66 5.76
N SER A 21 7.78 -2.09 6.96
CA SER A 21 6.58 -1.66 7.70
C SER A 21 5.78 -0.62 6.91
N LEU A 22 6.44 0.39 6.32
CA LEU A 22 5.77 1.40 5.49
C LEU A 22 5.07 0.80 4.28
N VAL A 23 5.71 -0.16 3.60
CA VAL A 23 5.11 -0.88 2.46
C VAL A 23 3.89 -1.68 2.91
N ALA A 24 4.02 -2.42 4.02
CA ALA A 24 2.92 -3.22 4.57
C ALA A 24 1.74 -2.34 4.99
N THR A 25 2.00 -1.21 5.65
CA THR A 25 0.97 -0.25 6.05
C THR A 25 0.25 0.34 4.84
N LYS A 26 0.98 0.79 3.81
CA LYS A 26 0.36 1.29 2.57
C LYS A 26 -0.49 0.22 1.91
N ARG A 27 0.02 -1.00 1.82
CA ARG A 27 -0.72 -2.14 1.25
C ARG A 27 -2.02 -2.39 2.01
N TYR A 28 -1.97 -2.41 3.33
CA TYR A 28 -3.12 -2.69 4.18
C TYR A 28 -4.22 -1.64 4.03
N PHE A 29 -3.87 -0.35 4.07
CA PHE A 29 -4.86 0.72 3.91
C PHE A 29 -5.41 0.81 2.49
N ASN A 30 -4.55 0.69 1.46
CA ASN A 30 -5.02 0.70 0.08
C ASN A 30 -5.98 -0.48 -0.21
N GLN A 31 -5.70 -1.67 0.34
CA GLN A 31 -6.61 -2.81 0.17
C GLN A 31 -7.96 -2.55 0.84
N GLN A 32 -7.98 -2.02 2.07
CA GLN A 32 -9.23 -1.66 2.74
C GLN A 32 -10.04 -0.62 1.95
N GLU A 33 -9.39 0.38 1.37
CA GLU A 33 -10.09 1.38 0.56
C GLU A 33 -10.66 0.75 -0.73
N ILE A 34 -9.92 -0.15 -1.39
CA ILE A 34 -10.42 -0.91 -2.55
C ILE A 34 -11.63 -1.75 -2.17
N ASP A 35 -11.56 -2.49 -1.06
CA ASP A 35 -12.66 -3.34 -0.60
C ASP A 35 -13.91 -2.49 -0.32
N ALA A 36 -13.75 -1.33 0.35
CA ALA A 36 -14.85 -0.39 0.59
C ALA A 36 -15.45 0.20 -0.71
N LEU A 37 -14.62 0.43 -1.74
CA LEU A 37 -15.10 0.87 -3.06
C LEU A 37 -15.93 -0.22 -3.75
N VAL A 38 -15.51 -1.49 -3.65
CA VAL A 38 -16.24 -2.64 -4.20
C VAL A 38 -17.58 -2.81 -3.48
N GLU A 39 -17.58 -2.86 -2.15
CA GLU A 39 -18.81 -2.95 -1.34
C GLU A 39 -19.77 -1.78 -1.64
N GLY A 40 -19.23 -0.57 -1.78
CA GLY A 40 -20.01 0.60 -2.15
C GLY A 40 -20.54 0.57 -3.59
N ALA A 41 -19.91 -0.16 -4.51
CA ALA A 41 -20.40 -0.36 -5.86
C ALA A 41 -21.60 -1.32 -5.86
N GLU A 42 -21.41 -2.46 -5.20
CA GLU A 42 -22.44 -3.50 -5.02
C GLU A 42 -23.70 -2.94 -4.34
N ALA A 43 -23.53 -2.19 -3.24
CA ALA A 43 -24.65 -1.61 -2.49
C ALA A 43 -25.47 -0.58 -3.30
N ARG A 44 -24.86 0.06 -4.31
CA ARG A 44 -25.52 1.05 -5.18
C ARG A 44 -25.98 0.46 -6.51
N GLY A 45 -25.64 -0.80 -6.80
CA GLY A 45 -25.93 -1.43 -8.10
C GLY A 45 -25.25 -0.71 -9.27
N VAL A 46 -24.04 -0.19 -9.05
CA VAL A 46 -23.23 0.51 -10.05
C VAL A 46 -21.89 -0.18 -10.25
N ASP A 47 -21.30 -0.02 -11.43
CA ASP A 47 -19.99 -0.55 -11.75
C ASP A 47 -18.94 0.57 -11.75
N TYR A 48 -17.80 0.31 -11.11
CA TYR A 48 -16.63 1.19 -11.13
C TYR A 48 -15.40 0.47 -11.67
N GLU A 49 -14.43 1.25 -12.17
CA GLU A 49 -13.13 0.71 -12.55
C GLU A 49 -12.07 1.08 -11.52
N VAL A 50 -11.41 0.05 -11.00
CA VAL A 50 -10.26 0.17 -10.09
C VAL A 50 -9.04 -0.43 -10.79
N ILE A 51 -8.04 0.39 -11.07
CA ILE A 51 -6.81 -0.03 -11.74
C ILE A 51 -5.68 -0.07 -10.72
N ILE A 52 -5.17 -1.27 -10.42
CA ILE A 52 -3.97 -1.40 -9.58
C ILE A 52 -2.76 -0.92 -10.37
N THR A 53 -2.11 0.12 -9.87
CA THR A 53 -0.92 0.75 -10.48
C THR A 53 0.39 0.27 -9.85
N ASN A 54 0.32 -0.28 -8.63
CA ASN A 54 1.47 -0.89 -7.97
C ASN A 54 1.04 -2.11 -7.16
N GLU A 55 1.51 -3.29 -7.56
CA GLU A 55 1.14 -4.55 -6.90
C GLU A 55 1.71 -4.72 -5.50
N LEU A 56 2.87 -4.11 -5.20
CA LEU A 56 3.53 -4.24 -3.90
C LEU A 56 2.72 -3.51 -2.82
N THR A 57 2.38 -2.24 -3.07
CA THR A 57 1.62 -1.41 -2.13
C THR A 57 0.12 -1.42 -2.40
N LYS A 58 -0.37 -2.16 -3.40
CA LYS A 58 -1.76 -2.08 -3.89
C LYS A 58 -2.21 -0.64 -4.20
N ALA A 59 -1.29 0.22 -4.63
CA ALA A 59 -1.68 1.57 -5.05
C ALA A 59 -2.59 1.47 -6.27
N TYR A 60 -3.65 2.27 -6.29
CA TYR A 60 -4.69 2.15 -7.30
C TYR A 60 -5.14 3.52 -7.81
N LYS A 61 -5.82 3.51 -8.95
CA LYS A 61 -6.61 4.63 -9.46
C LYS A 61 -8.07 4.20 -9.50
N PHE A 62 -8.94 5.10 -9.10
CA PHE A 62 -10.38 4.91 -9.16
C PHE A 62 -10.95 5.91 -10.17
N GLU A 63 -11.64 5.39 -11.18
CA GLU A 63 -12.29 6.19 -12.20
C GLU A 63 -13.77 5.83 -12.23
N ALA A 64 -14.62 6.85 -12.04
CA ALA A 64 -16.05 6.68 -12.25
C ALA A 64 -16.30 6.63 -13.76
N LYS A 65 -16.76 5.48 -14.28
CA LYS A 65 -17.24 5.40 -15.65
C LYS A 65 -18.58 6.16 -15.73
N SER A 66 -18.53 7.41 -16.17
CA SER A 66 -19.74 8.09 -16.66
C SER A 66 -20.01 7.54 -18.06
N SER A 67 -21.08 6.77 -18.20
CA SER A 67 -21.68 6.47 -19.50
C SER A 67 -22.20 7.73 -20.19
#